data_AF-A0AAW1RSC5-F1
#
_entry.id   AF-A0AAW1RSC5-F1
#
_cell.length_a   1.000
_cell.length_b   1.000
_cell.length_c   1.000
_cell.angle_alpha   90.00
_cell.angle_beta   90.00
_cell.angle_gamma   90.00
#
_symmetry.space_group_name_H-M   'P 1'
#
loop_
_entity.id
_entity.type
_entity.pdbx_description
1 polymer ?
#
loop_
_entity_poly.entity_id
_entity_poly.type
_entity_poly.pdbx_seq_one_letter_code
_entity_poly.pdbx_strand_id
1 'polypeptide(L)'
;MIFPQGWQVDILQPEGAGIFADLAHGTEQYMVGSPGKAFQVRVTVPTAIFRTAPDLLVGLKVDGRCVGCCWHLYRKLQSITFEGFVNTVKGVQRYSQFLFGKPFDAETSGPGVCGYSRDSRIGRLQVTVDQVVPVGLRTPSLQTSSPAAIPLKAAEGKKWFMLPSLKADSGKTVGQPFNFDMTRFDIVCRLATMSMRMETAAVLTLRKVLNPENIAHKAIMDASRAAIRDDQTTSSASGHLSAVPGDSRSVQDAARRQRRAAQSSRPARLTSSEAPGRKRPIKLEPNDPGSRRTAKLARLRLWRGCTGVWLLHTA
;
A
#
# COMPACT_ATOMS: atom_id res chain seq x y z
N MET A 1 2.87 -12.82 19.27
CA MET A 1 1.68 -13.65 19.01
C MET A 1 1.90 -14.36 17.69
N ILE A 2 1.81 -15.69 17.70
CA ILE A 2 1.96 -16.55 16.51
C ILE A 2 0.60 -16.61 15.82
N PHE A 3 0.57 -16.57 14.49
CA PHE A 3 -0.67 -16.76 13.72
C PHE A 3 -1.23 -18.16 14.01
N PRO A 4 -2.49 -18.31 14.46
CA PRO A 4 -3.04 -19.63 14.75
C PRO A 4 -3.04 -20.52 13.50
N GLN A 5 -2.96 -21.84 13.69
CA GLN A 5 -3.02 -22.78 12.56
C GLN A 5 -4.29 -22.55 11.71
N GLY A 6 -4.12 -22.61 10.38
CA GLY A 6 -5.21 -22.45 9.41
C GLY A 6 -5.50 -21.00 8.99
N TRP A 7 -4.81 -20.01 9.58
CA TRP A 7 -4.82 -18.64 9.07
C TRP A 7 -3.76 -18.48 7.99
N GLN A 8 -4.12 -17.81 6.90
CA GLN A 8 -3.26 -17.66 5.74
C GLN A 8 -3.26 -16.21 5.27
N VAL A 9 -2.06 -15.67 5.04
CA VAL A 9 -1.87 -14.40 4.35
C VAL A 9 -1.01 -14.72 3.14
N ASP A 10 -1.56 -14.47 1.96
CA ASP A 10 -0.86 -14.70 0.70
C ASP A 10 -0.53 -13.35 0.08
N ILE A 11 0.69 -13.23 -0.42
CA ILE A 11 1.09 -12.10 -1.23
C ILE A 11 0.92 -12.48 -2.70
N LEU A 12 0.03 -11.80 -3.41
CA LEU A 12 -0.32 -12.16 -4.78
C LEU A 12 0.30 -11.22 -5.79
N GLN A 13 0.68 -11.76 -6.95
CA GLN A 13 0.87 -10.96 -8.15
C GLN A 13 -0.51 -10.54 -8.67
N PRO A 14 -0.70 -9.29 -9.11
CA PRO A 14 -1.95 -8.87 -9.75
C PRO A 14 -2.25 -9.74 -10.98
N GLU A 15 -3.52 -9.76 -11.39
CA GLU A 15 -3.98 -10.44 -12.61
C GLU A 15 -3.78 -11.96 -12.62
N GLY A 16 -3.61 -12.57 -11.44
CA GLY A 16 -3.58 -14.03 -11.29
C GLY A 16 -2.24 -14.67 -11.65
N ALA A 17 -1.15 -13.89 -11.76
CA ALA A 17 0.20 -14.39 -12.06
C ALA A 17 0.84 -15.20 -10.90
N GLY A 18 0.06 -15.57 -9.90
CA GLY A 18 0.46 -16.46 -8.80
C GLY A 18 0.75 -15.72 -7.49
N ILE A 19 1.42 -16.42 -6.59
CA ILE A 19 1.79 -15.95 -5.25
C ILE A 19 3.28 -15.56 -5.29
N PHE A 20 3.63 -14.42 -4.69
CA PHE A 20 5.02 -14.12 -4.35
C PHE A 20 5.53 -15.12 -3.30
N ALA A 21 6.84 -15.32 -3.26
CA ALA A 21 7.39 -16.28 -2.32
C ALA A 21 7.35 -15.73 -0.89
N ASP A 22 6.72 -16.49 0.00
CA ASP A 22 6.69 -16.22 1.44
C ASP A 22 7.59 -17.22 2.16
N LEU A 23 8.50 -16.70 2.98
CA LEU A 23 9.56 -17.48 3.63
C LEU A 23 9.58 -17.21 5.12
N ALA A 24 9.66 -18.26 5.93
CA ALA A 24 9.93 -18.15 7.35
C ALA A 24 11.41 -18.52 7.62
N HIS A 25 12.12 -17.67 8.35
CA HIS A 25 13.47 -17.98 8.81
C HIS A 25 13.67 -17.46 10.23
N GLY A 26 13.87 -18.40 11.16
CA GLY A 26 13.83 -18.10 12.59
C GLY A 26 12.45 -17.57 13.00
N THR A 27 12.41 -16.39 13.61
CA THR A 27 11.18 -15.73 14.05
C THR A 27 10.63 -14.73 13.04
N GLU A 28 11.30 -14.55 11.90
CA GLU A 28 10.95 -13.54 10.90
C GLU A 28 10.25 -14.19 9.71
N GLN A 29 9.27 -13.48 9.16
CA GLN A 29 8.63 -13.81 7.89
C GLN A 29 9.06 -12.79 6.84
N TYR A 30 9.33 -13.28 5.64
CA TYR A 30 9.80 -12.50 4.51
C TYR A 30 8.85 -12.66 3.34
N MET A 31 8.60 -11.55 2.66
CA MET A 31 7.91 -11.45 1.39
C MET A 31 8.95 -11.09 0.35
N VAL A 32 9.13 -11.95 -0.65
CA VAL A 32 10.16 -11.75 -1.69
C VAL A 32 9.55 -11.06 -2.90
N GLY A 33 10.06 -9.86 -3.20
CA GLY A 33 9.63 -9.05 -4.33
C GLY A 33 10.78 -8.56 -5.19
N SER A 34 10.43 -7.96 -6.34
CA SER A 34 11.35 -7.21 -7.19
C SER A 34 10.89 -5.75 -7.26
N PRO A 35 11.82 -4.77 -7.24
CA PRO A 35 11.46 -3.36 -7.32
C PRO A 35 10.57 -3.04 -8.54
N GLY A 36 9.61 -2.14 -8.38
CA GLY A 36 8.65 -1.74 -9.40
C GLY A 36 7.49 -2.72 -9.62
N LYS A 37 7.57 -3.96 -9.13
CA LYS A 37 6.50 -4.94 -9.31
C LYS A 37 5.33 -4.69 -8.38
N ALA A 38 4.13 -4.84 -8.92
CA ALA A 38 2.90 -4.69 -8.18
C ALA A 38 2.58 -5.95 -7.37
N PHE A 39 1.89 -5.78 -6.24
CA PHE A 39 1.43 -6.88 -5.40
C PHE A 39 0.06 -6.61 -4.79
N GLN A 40 -0.60 -7.67 -4.32
CA GLN A 40 -1.84 -7.62 -3.54
C GLN A 40 -1.66 -8.48 -2.29
N VAL A 41 -2.47 -8.22 -1.26
CA VAL A 41 -2.41 -8.95 0.02
C VAL A 41 -3.74 -9.64 0.25
N ARG A 42 -3.77 -10.96 0.16
CA ARG A 42 -4.97 -11.74 0.47
C ARG A 42 -4.88 -12.30 1.87
N VAL A 43 -5.94 -12.11 2.65
CA VAL A 43 -6.06 -12.67 4.00
C VAL A 43 -7.21 -13.65 4.00
N THR A 44 -6.93 -14.90 4.36
CA THR A 44 -7.89 -15.99 4.46
C THR A 44 -7.93 -16.48 5.90
N VAL A 45 -9.14 -16.53 6.46
CA VAL A 45 -9.36 -16.97 7.85
C VAL A 45 -10.09 -18.32 7.87
N PRO A 46 -9.74 -19.21 8.82
CA PRO A 46 -10.32 -20.55 8.84
C PRO A 46 -11.80 -20.50 9.22
N THR A 47 -12.66 -21.23 8.51
CA THR A 47 -14.13 -21.20 8.73
C THR A 47 -14.53 -21.47 10.18
N ALA A 48 -13.76 -22.28 10.89
CA ALA A 48 -14.03 -22.66 12.27
C ALA A 48 -14.05 -21.46 13.23
N ILE A 49 -13.28 -20.39 12.96
CA ILE A 49 -13.21 -19.22 13.84
C ILE A 49 -14.56 -18.51 13.97
N PHE A 50 -15.40 -18.56 12.94
CA PHE A 50 -16.70 -17.89 12.93
C PHE A 50 -17.73 -18.54 13.85
N ARG A 51 -17.41 -19.68 14.47
CA ARG A 51 -18.23 -20.26 15.54
C ARG A 51 -18.10 -19.48 16.85
N THR A 52 -16.94 -18.85 17.10
CA THR A 52 -16.64 -18.13 18.34
C THR A 52 -16.51 -16.62 18.13
N ALA A 53 -16.08 -16.19 16.95
CA ALA A 53 -15.96 -14.80 16.54
C ALA A 53 -16.69 -14.58 15.20
N PRO A 54 -18.01 -14.32 15.21
CA PRO A 54 -18.83 -14.26 14.00
C PRO A 54 -18.47 -13.09 13.08
N ASP A 55 -17.97 -12.01 13.67
CA ASP A 55 -17.59 -10.77 12.99
C ASP A 55 -16.12 -10.47 13.25
N LEU A 56 -15.36 -10.39 12.15
CA LEU A 56 -13.93 -10.12 12.18
C LEU A 56 -13.60 -8.88 11.37
N LEU A 57 -12.69 -8.06 11.86
CA LEU A 57 -12.15 -6.93 11.13
C LEU A 57 -10.68 -7.19 10.78
N VAL A 58 -10.37 -7.16 9.50
CA VAL A 58 -9.00 -7.29 8.99
C VAL A 58 -8.45 -5.92 8.66
N GLY A 59 -7.36 -5.56 9.34
CA GLY A 59 -6.59 -4.35 9.08
C GLY A 59 -5.27 -4.69 8.40
N LEU A 60 -4.84 -3.83 7.47
CA LEU A 60 -3.53 -3.90 6.83
C LEU A 60 -2.76 -2.60 7.09
N LYS A 61 -1.51 -2.75 7.52
CA LYS A 61 -0.54 -1.67 7.55
C LYS A 61 0.64 -2.02 6.67
N VAL A 62 1.11 -1.04 5.90
CA VAL A 62 2.29 -1.16 5.06
C VAL A 62 3.20 0.01 5.35
N ASP A 63 4.48 -0.27 5.60
CA ASP A 63 5.48 0.69 6.06
C ASP A 63 5.05 1.45 7.34
N GLY A 64 4.30 0.77 8.21
CA GLY A 64 3.71 1.35 9.42
C GLY A 64 2.51 2.27 9.20
N ARG A 65 2.06 2.46 7.95
CA ARG A 65 0.88 3.27 7.61
C ARG A 65 -0.33 2.39 7.39
N CYS A 66 -1.49 2.84 7.85
CA CYS A 66 -2.76 2.19 7.50
C CYS A 66 -3.00 2.37 5.99
N VAL A 67 -3.44 1.31 5.31
CA VAL A 67 -3.76 1.37 3.87
C VAL A 67 -5.02 2.18 3.56
N GLY A 68 -5.72 2.64 4.60
CA GLY A 68 -6.91 3.51 4.51
C GLY A 68 -8.24 2.77 4.49
N CYS A 69 -8.21 1.43 4.50
CA CYS A 69 -9.38 0.58 4.66
C CYS A 69 -9.14 -0.57 5.63
N CYS A 70 -10.23 -1.12 6.13
CA CYS A 70 -10.30 -2.39 6.82
C CYS A 70 -11.47 -3.19 6.24
N TRP A 71 -11.36 -4.51 6.26
CA TRP A 71 -12.37 -5.39 5.69
C TRP A 71 -13.09 -6.15 6.80
N HIS A 72 -14.43 -6.16 6.74
CA HIS A 72 -15.26 -6.99 7.61
C HIS A 72 -15.40 -8.39 6.98
N LEU A 73 -14.93 -9.40 7.70
CA LEU A 73 -15.10 -10.82 7.37
C LEU A 73 -16.17 -11.42 8.27
N TYR A 74 -16.93 -12.36 7.69
CA TYR A 74 -17.98 -13.11 8.36
C TYR A 74 -18.08 -14.49 7.71
N ARG A 75 -18.88 -15.41 8.26
CA ARG A 75 -18.88 -16.83 7.85
C ARG A 75 -18.97 -17.11 6.35
N LYS A 76 -19.68 -16.29 5.57
CA LYS A 76 -19.82 -16.46 4.11
C LYS A 76 -18.70 -15.79 3.30
N LEU A 77 -17.94 -14.88 3.91
CA LEU A 77 -16.82 -14.16 3.31
C LEU A 77 -15.57 -14.42 4.17
N GLN A 78 -14.81 -15.44 3.80
CA GLN A 78 -13.68 -15.95 4.59
C GLN A 78 -12.32 -15.47 4.08
N SER A 79 -12.31 -14.81 2.92
CA SER A 79 -11.10 -14.29 2.30
C SER A 79 -11.37 -12.91 1.74
N ILE A 80 -10.42 -12.00 1.90
CA ILE A 80 -10.42 -10.65 1.34
C ILE A 80 -9.07 -10.35 0.72
N THR A 81 -9.05 -9.43 -0.24
CA THR A 81 -7.83 -8.98 -0.90
C THR A 81 -7.71 -7.47 -0.77
N PHE A 82 -6.56 -7.01 -0.29
CA PHE A 82 -6.17 -5.61 -0.35
C PHE A 82 -5.42 -5.36 -1.65
N GLU A 83 -5.99 -4.51 -2.49
CA GLU A 83 -5.46 -4.21 -3.83
C GLU A 83 -4.49 -3.03 -3.84
N GLY A 84 -4.53 -2.18 -2.82
CA GLY A 84 -3.72 -0.96 -2.80
C GLY A 84 -4.01 -0.02 -1.64
N PHE A 85 -3.34 1.14 -1.68
CA PHE A 85 -3.61 2.27 -0.81
C PHE A 85 -4.91 2.96 -1.25
N VAL A 86 -5.78 3.26 -0.29
CA VAL A 86 -6.94 4.11 -0.54
C VAL A 86 -6.47 5.53 -0.79
N ASN A 87 -6.91 6.08 -1.93
CA ASN A 87 -6.71 7.48 -2.28
C ASN A 87 -8.04 8.12 -2.71
N THR A 88 -8.19 9.40 -2.37
CA THR A 88 -9.33 10.19 -2.83
C THR A 88 -8.91 11.05 -4.01
N VAL A 89 -9.45 10.78 -5.19
CA VAL A 89 -9.18 11.53 -6.42
C VAL A 89 -10.47 12.25 -6.83
N LYS A 90 -10.46 13.59 -6.79
CA LYS A 90 -11.63 14.43 -7.11
C LYS A 90 -12.88 14.06 -6.29
N GLY A 91 -12.71 13.79 -5.00
CA GLY A 91 -13.80 13.42 -4.09
C GLY A 91 -14.26 11.96 -4.19
N VAL A 92 -13.67 11.17 -5.09
CA VAL A 92 -14.01 9.76 -5.31
C VAL A 92 -12.90 8.86 -4.77
N GLN A 93 -13.28 7.85 -3.99
CA GLN A 93 -12.32 6.87 -3.44
C GLN A 93 -11.91 5.86 -4.50
N ARG A 94 -10.61 5.61 -4.59
CA ARG A 94 -9.99 4.64 -5.50
C ARG A 94 -8.80 3.98 -4.83
N TYR A 95 -8.36 2.85 -5.36
CA TYR A 95 -7.13 2.19 -4.91
C TYR A 95 -5.96 2.63 -5.78
N SER A 96 -4.81 2.87 -5.18
CA SER A 96 -3.53 2.91 -5.89
C SER A 96 -2.75 1.67 -5.55
N GLN A 97 -2.35 0.91 -6.57
CA GLN A 97 -1.73 -0.40 -6.42
C GLN A 97 -0.54 -0.37 -5.47
N PHE A 98 -0.36 -1.43 -4.69
CA PHE A 98 0.91 -1.60 -3.99
C PHE A 98 2.00 -1.96 -4.99
N LEU A 99 3.11 -1.24 -4.94
CA LEU A 99 4.34 -1.59 -5.64
C LEU A 99 5.46 -1.86 -4.63
N PHE A 100 6.37 -2.77 -4.97
CA PHE A 100 7.66 -2.87 -4.29
C PHE A 100 8.54 -1.68 -4.69
N GLY A 101 8.68 -0.70 -3.81
CA GLY A 101 9.58 0.43 -4.01
C GLY A 101 11.03 0.10 -3.72
N LYS A 102 11.95 0.83 -4.38
CA LYS A 102 13.37 0.86 -4.00
C LYS A 102 13.52 1.43 -2.59
N PRO A 103 14.47 0.94 -1.78
CA PRO A 103 14.75 1.53 -0.48
C PRO A 103 15.25 2.97 -0.66
N PHE A 104 15.19 3.78 0.40
CA PHE A 104 15.68 5.16 0.33
C PHE A 104 17.17 5.19 -0.07
N ASP A 105 17.49 5.94 -1.12
CA ASP A 105 18.88 6.25 -1.46
C ASP A 105 19.44 7.18 -0.37
N ALA A 106 20.47 6.70 0.33
CA ALA A 106 21.07 7.42 1.45
C ALA A 106 21.70 8.76 1.03
N GLU A 107 22.07 8.90 -0.25
CA GLU A 107 22.79 10.05 -0.80
C GLU A 107 21.97 11.34 -0.80
N THR A 108 20.64 11.25 -0.77
CA THR A 108 19.74 12.42 -0.83
C THR A 108 19.39 13.00 0.54
N SER A 109 19.82 12.36 1.64
CA SER A 109 19.53 12.81 3.01
C SER A 109 20.76 13.41 3.67
N GLY A 110 20.83 14.75 3.68
CA GLY A 110 21.93 15.53 4.28
C GLY A 110 22.20 15.22 5.77
N PRO A 111 23.32 15.71 6.34
CA PRO A 111 23.87 15.31 7.64
C PRO A 111 22.97 15.73 8.84
N GLY A 112 22.98 14.93 9.91
CA GLY A 112 22.12 15.10 11.11
C GLY A 112 20.83 14.28 11.10
N VAL A 113 20.44 13.73 12.26
CA VAL A 113 19.32 12.80 12.55
C VAL A 113 19.69 11.31 12.46
N CYS A 114 20.26 10.82 13.57
CA CYS A 114 20.41 9.41 13.90
C CYS A 114 19.12 8.85 14.53
N GLY A 115 18.72 7.63 14.15
CA GLY A 115 17.80 6.83 14.96
C GLY A 115 16.97 5.81 14.18
N TYR A 116 17.57 4.69 13.76
CA TYR A 116 16.78 3.49 13.51
C TYR A 116 16.71 2.67 14.79
N SER A 117 15.53 2.61 15.41
CA SER A 117 15.22 1.54 16.34
C SER A 117 15.01 0.24 15.55
N ARG A 118 15.12 -0.90 16.23
CA ARG A 118 14.78 -2.24 15.71
C ARG A 118 13.34 -2.32 15.16
N ASP A 119 12.53 -1.29 15.41
CA ASP A 119 11.14 -1.11 15.00
C ASP A 119 10.98 -0.28 13.72
N SER A 120 12.00 -0.22 12.84
CA SER A 120 11.84 0.41 11.53
C SER A 120 10.61 -0.16 10.84
N ARG A 121 9.56 0.65 10.78
CA ARG A 121 8.25 0.24 10.24
C ARG A 121 8.27 0.15 8.72
N ILE A 122 9.25 0.79 8.09
CA ILE A 122 9.51 0.76 6.65
C ILE A 122 9.90 -0.65 6.23
N GLY A 123 9.48 -1.07 5.04
CA GLY A 123 9.75 -2.40 4.50
C GLY A 123 8.99 -3.49 5.23
N ARG A 124 7.92 -3.16 5.96
CA ARG A 124 7.11 -4.12 6.70
C ARG A 124 5.65 -4.06 6.29
N LEU A 125 5.08 -5.25 6.14
CA LEU A 125 3.66 -5.49 5.99
C LEU A 125 3.14 -6.09 7.29
N GLN A 126 2.09 -5.51 7.85
CA GLN A 126 1.46 -5.98 9.07
C GLN A 126 -0.03 -6.20 8.87
N VAL A 127 -0.49 -7.42 9.09
CA VAL A 127 -1.91 -7.80 9.07
C VAL A 127 -2.36 -7.97 10.51
N THR A 128 -3.50 -7.37 10.85
CA THR A 128 -4.18 -7.59 12.13
C THR A 128 -5.57 -8.14 11.87
N VAL A 129 -5.97 -9.14 12.64
CA VAL A 129 -7.35 -9.62 12.62
C VAL A 129 -7.93 -9.55 14.03
N ASP A 130 -8.98 -8.76 14.13
CA ASP A 130 -9.63 -8.37 15.37
C ASP A 130 -11.04 -8.95 15.38
N GLN A 131 -11.47 -9.51 16.51
CA GLN A 131 -12.89 -9.78 16.75
C GLN A 131 -13.58 -8.46 17.04
N VAL A 132 -14.71 -8.23 16.39
CA VAL A 132 -15.45 -6.98 16.52
C VAL A 132 -16.92 -7.20 16.77
N VAL A 133 -17.58 -6.15 17.26
CA VAL A 133 -19.04 -6.06 17.34
C VAL A 133 -19.52 -4.79 16.64
N PRO A 134 -20.60 -4.85 15.84
CA PRO A 134 -21.15 -3.65 15.23
C PRO A 134 -21.83 -2.79 16.30
N VAL A 135 -21.48 -1.51 16.34
CA VAL A 135 -21.97 -0.56 17.37
C VAL A 135 -22.79 0.59 16.80
N GLY A 136 -22.85 0.72 15.48
CA GLY A 136 -23.70 1.72 14.82
C GLY A 136 -23.13 2.14 13.48
N LEU A 137 -23.48 3.35 13.06
CA LEU A 137 -22.97 3.96 11.83
C LEU A 137 -21.95 5.05 12.16
N ARG A 138 -20.86 5.11 11.39
CA ARG A 138 -19.89 6.20 11.42
C ARG A 138 -20.42 7.38 10.62
N THR A 139 -20.30 8.58 11.19
CA THR A 139 -20.37 9.81 10.41
C THR A 139 -19.13 9.86 9.51
N PRO A 140 -19.26 10.17 8.21
CA PRO A 140 -18.12 10.32 7.34
C PRO A 140 -17.21 11.42 7.88
N SER A 141 -16.03 11.06 8.38
CA SER A 141 -14.99 12.03 8.71
C SER A 141 -14.41 12.57 7.41
N LEU A 142 -14.14 13.87 7.33
CA LEU A 142 -13.25 14.44 6.31
C LEU A 142 -11.94 13.67 6.35
N GLN A 143 -11.72 12.81 5.34
CA GLN A 143 -10.49 12.05 5.23
C GLN A 143 -9.35 13.05 4.99
N THR A 144 -8.53 13.25 6.01
CA THR A 144 -7.20 13.81 5.83
C THR A 144 -6.38 12.69 5.21
N SER A 145 -5.96 12.88 3.95
CA SER A 145 -4.95 12.02 3.35
C SER A 145 -3.79 11.92 4.34
N SER A 146 -3.47 10.68 4.74
CA SER A 146 -2.32 10.45 5.61
C SER A 146 -1.10 11.05 4.92
N PRO A 147 -0.36 11.97 5.56
CA PRO A 147 0.80 12.58 4.93
C PRO A 147 1.76 11.47 4.46
N ALA A 148 2.39 11.69 3.31
CA ALA A 148 3.49 10.86 2.86
C ALA A 148 4.48 10.66 4.01
N ALA A 149 5.04 9.45 4.19
CA ALA A 149 5.94 9.20 5.31
C ALA A 149 7.01 10.26 5.29
N ILE A 150 7.24 10.81 6.47
CA ILE A 150 8.45 11.56 6.75
C ILE A 150 9.60 10.69 6.26
N PRO A 151 10.42 11.16 5.30
CA PRO A 151 11.55 10.40 4.80
C PRO A 151 12.44 10.08 5.99
N LEU A 152 12.54 8.79 6.32
CA LEU A 152 13.47 8.34 7.35
C LEU A 152 14.85 8.34 6.70
N LYS A 153 15.69 9.21 7.22
CA LYS A 153 17.08 9.35 6.82
C LYS A 153 17.80 8.01 6.96
N ALA A 154 18.46 7.57 5.89
CA ALA A 154 19.25 6.34 5.89
C ALA A 154 20.42 6.43 6.88
N ALA A 155 20.74 5.31 7.53
CA ALA A 155 21.87 5.24 8.45
C ALA A 155 23.17 5.20 7.64
N GLU A 156 24.04 6.20 7.81
CA GLU A 156 25.41 6.15 7.31
C GLU A 156 26.20 5.07 8.07
N GLY A 157 26.73 4.07 7.34
CA GLY A 157 27.62 3.03 7.86
C GLY A 157 27.21 1.59 7.55
N LYS A 158 28.06 0.63 7.99
CA LYS A 158 28.02 -0.85 7.76
C LYS A 158 26.73 -1.59 8.17
N LYS A 159 25.68 -0.86 8.56
CA LYS A 159 24.39 -1.36 9.08
C LYS A 159 23.30 -1.47 7.99
N TRP A 160 23.59 -1.13 6.73
CA TRP A 160 22.64 -1.25 5.62
C TRP A 160 22.14 -2.69 5.39
N PHE A 161 22.95 -3.69 5.73
CA PHE A 161 22.52 -5.10 5.70
C PHE A 161 21.34 -5.41 6.62
N MET A 162 21.10 -4.61 7.65
CA MET A 162 19.99 -4.80 8.60
C MET A 162 18.71 -4.08 8.16
N LEU A 163 18.77 -3.19 7.17
CA LEU A 163 17.62 -2.45 6.65
C LEU A 163 16.81 -3.29 5.64
N PRO A 164 15.49 -3.16 5.60
CA PRO A 164 14.69 -3.79 4.56
C PRO A 164 15.14 -3.34 3.18
N SER A 165 15.34 -4.28 2.25
CA SER A 165 15.80 -3.93 0.90
C SER A 165 14.69 -3.38 0.02
N LEU A 166 13.44 -3.39 0.50
CA LEU A 166 12.28 -2.87 -0.22
C LEU A 166 11.44 -2.02 0.74
N LYS A 167 10.70 -1.08 0.17
CA LYS A 167 9.60 -0.36 0.82
C LYS A 167 8.34 -0.54 -0.01
N ALA A 168 7.20 -0.09 0.48
CA ALA A 168 6.03 0.04 -0.38
C ALA A 168 6.03 1.38 -1.10
N ASP A 169 5.59 1.35 -2.35
CA ASP A 169 5.33 2.51 -3.16
C ASP A 169 3.89 2.45 -3.70
N SER A 170 3.39 3.59 -4.15
CA SER A 170 2.05 3.73 -4.71
C SER A 170 2.13 3.70 -6.23
N GLY A 171 1.50 2.70 -6.84
CA GLY A 171 1.43 2.55 -8.28
C GLY A 171 0.28 3.31 -8.93
N LYS A 172 -0.11 2.84 -10.10
CA LYS A 172 -1.25 3.39 -10.84
C LYS A 172 -2.52 3.27 -10.00
N THR A 173 -3.40 4.26 -10.16
CA THR A 173 -4.75 4.17 -9.59
C THR A 173 -5.53 3.15 -10.41
N VAL A 174 -6.08 2.15 -9.73
CA VAL A 174 -6.83 1.04 -10.33
C VAL A 174 -8.16 0.84 -9.62
N GLY A 175 -9.03 0.07 -10.27
CA GLY A 175 -10.34 -0.31 -9.74
C GLY A 175 -11.42 0.73 -10.03
N GLN A 176 -12.66 0.28 -9.82
CA GLN A 176 -13.82 1.16 -9.87
C GLN A 176 -13.89 2.01 -8.59
N PRO A 177 -14.50 3.20 -8.66
CA PRO A 177 -14.93 3.93 -7.49
C PRO A 177 -15.67 3.01 -6.51
N PHE A 178 -15.33 3.10 -5.23
CA PHE A 178 -16.04 2.35 -4.20
C PHE A 178 -16.42 3.27 -3.04
N ASN A 179 -17.46 2.88 -2.32
CA ASN A 179 -17.88 3.55 -1.10
C ASN A 179 -17.44 2.71 0.09
N PHE A 180 -17.01 3.39 1.15
CA PHE A 180 -16.78 2.72 2.42
C PHE A 180 -18.11 2.28 3.00
N ASP A 181 -18.14 1.05 3.51
CA ASP A 181 -19.15 0.69 4.51
C ASP A 181 -19.11 1.75 5.62
N MET A 182 -20.28 2.18 6.07
CA MET A 182 -20.41 3.12 7.17
C MET A 182 -20.68 2.43 8.50
N THR A 183 -20.60 1.10 8.57
CA THR A 183 -20.70 0.39 9.84
C THR A 183 -19.50 0.72 10.70
N ARG A 184 -19.76 1.08 11.95
CA ARG A 184 -18.78 1.28 13.02
C ARG A 184 -18.72 0.01 13.84
N PHE A 185 -17.50 -0.41 14.13
CA PHE A 185 -17.19 -1.60 14.89
C PHE A 185 -16.38 -1.23 16.13
N ASP A 186 -16.69 -1.83 17.26
CA ASP A 186 -15.82 -1.82 18.43
C ASP A 186 -15.00 -3.10 18.47
N ILE A 187 -13.71 -2.96 18.77
CA ILE A 187 -12.79 -4.09 18.88
C ILE A 187 -12.99 -4.75 20.24
N VAL A 188 -13.40 -6.01 20.23
CA VAL A 188 -13.54 -6.82 21.44
C VAL A 188 -12.17 -7.36 21.85
N CYS A 189 -11.48 -8.01 20.93
CA CYS A 189 -10.14 -8.54 21.15
C CYS A 189 -9.37 -8.71 19.83
N ARG A 190 -8.03 -8.77 19.94
CA ARG A 190 -7.15 -9.06 18.81
C ARG A 190 -6.88 -10.56 18.75
N LEU A 191 -7.29 -11.20 17.66
CA LEU A 191 -7.12 -12.64 17.48
C LEU A 191 -5.74 -12.98 16.90
N ALA A 192 -5.26 -12.19 15.95
CA ALA A 192 -4.02 -12.49 15.25
C ALA A 192 -3.28 -11.22 14.80
N THR A 193 -1.95 -11.31 14.72
CA THR A 193 -1.09 -10.30 14.09
C THR A 193 0.02 -10.99 13.34
N MET A 194 0.16 -10.66 12.06
CA MET A 194 1.25 -11.11 11.20
C MET A 194 2.12 -9.92 10.84
N SER A 195 3.43 -10.12 10.80
CA SER A 195 4.38 -9.11 10.34
C SER A 195 5.34 -9.78 9.38
N MET A 196 5.40 -9.27 8.15
CA MET A 196 6.31 -9.72 7.12
C MET A 196 7.25 -8.59 6.73
N ARG A 197 8.46 -8.95 6.35
CA ARG A 197 9.48 -8.03 5.88
C ARG A 197 9.64 -8.16 4.38
N MET A 198 9.52 -7.04 3.67
CA MET A 198 9.66 -6.98 2.21
C MET A 198 11.15 -6.97 1.86
N GLU A 199 11.59 -7.95 1.07
CA GLU A 199 12.98 -8.13 0.69
C GLU A 199 13.12 -8.57 -0.76
N THR A 200 14.31 -8.34 -1.32
CA THR A 200 14.71 -8.91 -2.61
C THR A 200 15.38 -10.27 -2.40
N ALA A 201 15.27 -11.16 -3.39
CA ALA A 201 15.94 -12.46 -3.33
C ALA A 201 17.46 -12.32 -3.11
N ALA A 202 18.11 -11.35 -3.79
CA ALA A 202 19.54 -11.10 -3.66
C ALA A 202 19.95 -10.79 -2.21
N VAL A 203 19.20 -9.94 -1.50
CA VAL A 203 19.50 -9.61 -0.10
C VAL A 203 19.25 -10.80 0.82
N LEU A 204 18.21 -11.61 0.58
CA LEU A 204 17.97 -12.82 1.35
C LEU A 204 19.07 -13.88 1.14
N THR A 205 19.65 -14.00 -0.06
CA THR A 205 20.82 -14.85 -0.30
C THR A 205 22.03 -14.35 0.48
N LEU A 206 22.30 -13.05 0.49
CA LEU A 206 23.40 -12.46 1.26
C LEU A 206 23.25 -12.68 2.77
N ARG A 207 22.01 -12.69 3.27
CA ARG A 207 21.70 -13.00 4.67
C ARG A 207 21.67 -14.50 4.99
N LYS A 208 21.93 -15.36 4.01
CA LYS A 208 21.84 -16.83 4.13
C LYS A 208 20.44 -17.33 4.52
N VAL A 209 19.40 -16.54 4.22
CA VAL A 209 17.99 -16.95 4.36
C VAL A 209 17.61 -17.84 3.17
N LEU A 210 17.99 -17.42 1.97
CA LEU A 210 17.88 -18.25 0.77
C LEU A 210 19.17 -19.06 0.59
N ASN A 211 19.00 -20.36 0.34
CA ASN A 211 20.08 -21.32 0.11
C ASN A 211 20.02 -21.79 -1.35
N PRO A 212 21.06 -21.54 -2.17
CA PRO A 212 21.07 -21.94 -3.59
C PRO A 212 20.97 -23.44 -3.84
N GLU A 213 21.39 -24.27 -2.87
CA GLU A 213 21.32 -25.73 -2.98
C GLU A 213 19.91 -26.27 -2.76
N ASN A 214 19.02 -25.48 -2.15
CA ASN A 214 17.62 -25.86 -1.97
C ASN A 214 16.82 -25.53 -3.24
N ILE A 215 16.19 -26.54 -3.84
CA ILE A 215 15.42 -26.43 -5.09
C ILE A 215 14.32 -25.35 -5.01
N ALA A 216 13.60 -25.27 -3.88
CA ALA A 216 12.53 -24.28 -3.70
C ALA A 216 13.11 -22.86 -3.63
N HIS A 217 14.22 -22.67 -2.91
CA HIS A 217 14.91 -21.38 -2.83
C HIS A 217 15.51 -20.97 -4.18
N LYS A 218 16.03 -21.93 -4.94
CA LYS A 218 16.53 -21.71 -6.29
C LYS A 218 15.43 -21.20 -7.22
N ALA A 219 14.24 -21.81 -7.19
CA ALA A 219 13.09 -21.34 -7.96
C ALA A 219 12.73 -19.87 -7.67
N ILE A 220 12.79 -19.46 -6.39
CA ILE A 220 12.53 -18.06 -5.98
C ILE A 220 13.59 -17.11 -6.57
N MET A 221 14.86 -17.49 -6.50
CA MET A 221 15.95 -16.68 -7.07
C MET A 221 15.86 -16.57 -8.59
N ASP A 222 15.52 -17.66 -9.28
CA ASP A 222 15.38 -17.68 -10.73
C ASP A 222 14.17 -16.84 -11.18
N ALA A 223 13.03 -16.93 -10.49
CA ALA A 223 11.87 -16.08 -10.73
C ALA A 223 12.19 -14.58 -10.52
N SER A 224 12.93 -14.25 -9.45
CA SER A 224 13.37 -12.87 -9.19
C SER A 224 14.28 -12.33 -10.29
N ARG A 225 15.19 -13.15 -10.83
CA ARG A 225 16.06 -12.78 -11.96
C ARG A 225 15.30 -12.57 -13.25
N ALA A 226 14.32 -13.43 -13.55
CA ALA A 226 13.45 -13.28 -14.71
C ALA A 226 12.70 -11.94 -14.68
N ALA A 227 12.11 -11.61 -13.52
CA ALA A 227 11.37 -10.36 -13.33
C ALA A 227 12.20 -9.09 -13.59
N ILE A 228 13.51 -9.12 -13.32
CA ILE A 228 14.43 -7.99 -13.58
C ILE A 228 14.73 -7.84 -15.08
N ARG A 229 14.83 -8.95 -15.82
CA ARG A 229 15.12 -8.92 -17.25
C ARG A 229 13.97 -8.31 -18.05
N ASP A 230 12.73 -8.62 -17.67
CA ASP A 230 11.52 -8.10 -18.33
C ASP A 230 11.38 -6.57 -18.18
N ASP A 231 11.90 -6.01 -17.08
CA ASP A 231 11.90 -4.55 -16.88
C ASP A 231 12.96 -3.85 -17.74
N GLN A 232 14.09 -4.51 -18.04
CA GLN A 232 15.15 -3.96 -18.90
C GLN A 232 14.77 -3.96 -20.40
N THR A 233 14.04 -4.98 -20.84
CA THR A 233 13.57 -5.06 -22.24
C THR A 233 12.46 -4.06 -22.53
N THR A 234 11.58 -3.79 -21.57
CA THR A 234 10.49 -2.80 -21.72
C THR A 234 10.97 -1.35 -21.60
N SER A 235 12.00 -1.08 -20.80
CA SER A 235 12.61 0.26 -20.70
C SER A 235 13.59 0.59 -21.84
N SER A 236 14.03 -0.40 -22.62
CA SER A 236 14.89 -0.20 -23.80
C SER A 236 14.13 0.14 -25.10
N ALA A 237 12.79 0.07 -25.09
CA ALA A 237 11.97 0.34 -26.28
C ALA A 237 11.64 1.84 -26.52
N SER A 238 12.09 2.76 -25.66
CA SER A 238 11.87 4.22 -25.81
C SER A 238 13.14 5.01 -26.13
N GLY A 239 14.22 4.36 -26.56
CA GLY A 239 15.51 4.99 -26.85
C GLY A 239 16.11 4.54 -28.17
N HIS A 240 15.37 4.64 -29.27
CA HIS A 240 15.93 4.40 -30.61
C HIS A 240 16.73 5.63 -31.07
N LEU A 241 17.97 5.76 -30.57
CA LEU A 241 19.00 6.45 -31.33
C LEU A 241 19.53 5.45 -32.37
N SER A 242 19.02 5.57 -33.61
CA SER A 242 19.63 4.91 -34.76
C SER A 242 21.07 5.41 -34.91
N ALA A 243 22.01 4.59 -34.47
CA ALA A 243 23.39 4.66 -34.91
C ALA A 243 23.47 4.07 -36.32
N VAL A 244 23.67 4.92 -37.32
CA VAL A 244 24.06 4.53 -38.68
C VAL A 244 25.54 4.16 -38.63
N PRO A 245 25.96 2.97 -39.12
CA PRO A 245 27.36 2.62 -39.24
C PRO A 245 28.00 3.33 -40.43
N GLY A 246 29.23 3.80 -40.22
CA GLY A 246 29.91 4.76 -41.07
C GLY A 246 30.39 4.26 -42.43
N ASP A 247 30.73 5.24 -43.26
CA ASP A 247 31.57 5.06 -44.43
C ASP A 247 32.61 6.20 -44.53
N SER A 248 33.75 5.89 -45.13
CA SER A 248 35.04 6.56 -44.94
C SER A 248 35.37 7.63 -46.00
N ARG A 249 36.29 8.55 -45.65
CA ARG A 249 37.05 9.51 -46.50
C ARG A 249 36.26 10.79 -46.87
N SER A 250 36.78 12.02 -46.89
CA SER A 250 38.13 12.54 -47.18
C SER A 250 38.33 13.98 -46.65
N VAL A 251 39.56 14.28 -46.21
CA VAL A 251 40.42 15.47 -46.45
C VAL A 251 39.81 16.79 -46.96
N GLN A 252 40.26 17.91 -46.35
CA GLN A 252 40.14 19.33 -46.76
C GLN A 252 38.70 19.90 -46.67
N ASP A 253 38.41 21.10 -46.17
CA ASP A 253 39.10 22.34 -46.39
C ASP A 253 38.56 23.47 -45.47
N ALA A 254 39.43 24.45 -45.25
CA ALA A 254 39.15 25.88 -45.09
C ALA A 254 38.02 26.41 -44.16
N ALA A 255 38.48 26.99 -43.05
CA ALA A 255 38.12 28.31 -42.54
C ALA A 255 37.13 29.17 -43.37
N ARG A 256 36.00 29.59 -42.78
CA ARG A 256 35.36 30.87 -43.14
C ARG A 256 34.35 31.39 -42.10
N ARG A 257 34.75 32.49 -41.47
CA ARG A 257 33.96 33.72 -41.18
C ARG A 257 32.81 33.59 -40.18
N GLN A 258 32.93 34.19 -38.98
CA GLN A 258 32.74 35.61 -38.68
C GLN A 258 31.42 36.22 -39.19
N ARG A 259 30.80 37.01 -38.28
CA ARG A 259 29.69 37.98 -38.44
C ARG A 259 28.31 37.33 -38.24
N ARG A 260 27.41 37.87 -37.42
CA ARG A 260 27.26 39.27 -36.97
C ARG A 260 26.37 39.29 -35.71
N ALA A 261 26.80 40.09 -34.75
CA ALA A 261 25.92 40.67 -33.74
C ALA A 261 25.01 41.75 -34.37
N ALA A 262 23.96 42.03 -33.61
CA ALA A 262 23.21 43.29 -33.55
C ALA A 262 21.91 43.42 -34.35
N GLN A 263 20.95 44.02 -33.63
CA GLN A 263 19.70 44.67 -34.06
C GLN A 263 18.51 43.70 -34.22
N SER A 264 17.36 43.89 -33.57
CA SER A 264 16.66 45.17 -33.38
C SER A 264 15.67 45.17 -32.18
N SER A 265 15.66 46.33 -31.53
CA SER A 265 14.53 47.09 -30.92
C SER A 265 13.24 46.39 -30.42
N ARG A 266 12.99 46.44 -29.10
CA ARG A 266 12.14 47.44 -28.34
C ARG A 266 10.71 47.78 -28.88
N PRO A 267 9.79 48.40 -28.08
CA PRO A 267 8.85 47.78 -27.13
C PRO A 267 7.37 48.30 -27.23
N ALA A 268 6.54 47.84 -26.28
CA ALA A 268 5.44 48.54 -25.58
C ALA A 268 4.12 48.89 -26.30
N ARG A 269 2.99 48.45 -25.71
CA ARG A 269 1.90 49.38 -25.32
C ARG A 269 0.91 48.79 -24.29
N LEU A 270 0.65 49.59 -23.26
CA LEU A 270 -0.42 49.52 -22.28
C LEU A 270 -1.78 49.91 -22.90
N THR A 271 -2.89 49.47 -22.28
CA THR A 271 -4.16 50.19 -22.00
C THR A 271 -5.17 49.13 -21.49
N SER A 272 -5.57 49.09 -20.22
CA SER A 272 -6.42 49.99 -19.41
C SER A 272 -7.91 49.60 -19.42
N SER A 273 -8.53 49.84 -18.26
CA SER A 273 -9.99 49.95 -17.99
C SER A 273 -10.75 48.64 -17.77
N GLU A 274 -11.78 48.56 -16.93
CA GLU A 274 -12.28 49.29 -15.76
C GLU A 274 -13.46 48.45 -15.23
N ALA A 275 -13.83 48.67 -13.97
CA ALA A 275 -14.81 47.98 -13.12
C ALA A 275 -16.31 48.10 -13.60
N PRO A 276 -17.36 47.94 -12.76
CA PRO A 276 -17.80 46.84 -11.89
C PRO A 276 -19.32 46.49 -12.04
N GLY A 277 -19.80 45.47 -11.29
CA GLY A 277 -21.19 45.37 -10.81
C GLY A 277 -21.86 44.02 -11.10
N ARG A 278 -22.88 43.53 -10.37
CA ARG A 278 -23.61 43.94 -9.16
C ARG A 278 -24.64 42.80 -8.91
N LYS A 279 -25.01 42.55 -7.63
CA LYS A 279 -26.29 41.92 -7.14
C LYS A 279 -26.42 40.39 -7.36
N ARG A 280 -26.94 39.55 -6.45
CA ARG A 280 -27.63 39.64 -5.13
C ARG A 280 -27.62 38.22 -4.49
N PRO A 281 -27.89 38.09 -3.18
CA PRO A 281 -27.94 36.81 -2.47
C PRO A 281 -29.34 36.17 -2.56
N ILE A 282 -29.40 34.85 -2.71
CA ILE A 282 -30.64 34.08 -2.51
C ILE A 282 -30.60 33.49 -1.10
N LYS A 283 -31.55 33.96 -0.29
CA LYS A 283 -31.92 33.48 1.03
C LYS A 283 -32.93 32.35 0.84
N LEU A 284 -32.61 31.14 1.31
CA LEU A 284 -33.58 30.06 1.48
C LEU A 284 -33.60 29.71 2.97
N GLU A 285 -34.72 30.03 3.59
CA GLU A 285 -35.12 29.66 4.96
C GLU A 285 -36.30 28.66 4.84
N PRO A 286 -36.69 27.99 5.94
CA PRO A 286 -36.94 26.56 6.01
C PRO A 286 -38.40 26.19 5.77
N ASN A 287 -38.61 24.95 5.32
CA ASN A 287 -39.90 24.27 5.41
C ASN A 287 -39.74 23.00 6.26
N ASP A 288 -40.24 23.08 7.47
CA ASP A 288 -40.79 21.98 8.26
C ASP A 288 -42.21 22.49 8.63
N PRO A 289 -43.30 21.70 8.52
CA PRO A 289 -43.52 20.64 9.49
C PRO A 289 -44.27 19.40 8.97
N GLY A 290 -43.89 18.24 9.50
CA GLY A 290 -44.87 17.31 10.05
C GLY A 290 -45.36 16.18 9.15
N SER A 291 -44.96 14.96 9.50
CA SER A 291 -45.92 13.87 9.53
C SER A 291 -45.55 12.82 10.57
N ARG A 292 -46.44 12.73 11.55
CA ARG A 292 -46.52 11.71 12.57
C ARG A 292 -46.72 10.34 11.90
N ARG A 293 -45.86 9.36 12.18
CA ARG A 293 -46.34 7.98 12.36
C ARG A 293 -45.64 7.29 13.54
N THR A 294 -46.52 6.97 14.46
CA THR A 294 -46.46 6.18 15.68
C THR A 294 -46.00 4.73 15.48
N ALA A 295 -45.20 4.28 16.44
CA ALA A 295 -45.32 3.04 17.23
C ALA A 295 -45.34 1.65 16.55
N LYS A 296 -44.34 0.84 16.92
CA LYS A 296 -44.42 -0.52 17.54
C LYS A 296 -42.96 -0.99 17.70
N LEU A 297 -42.30 -0.96 18.86
CA LEU A 297 -42.57 -1.69 20.10
C LEU A 297 -42.87 -3.18 19.85
N ALA A 298 -41.81 -3.96 19.65
CA ALA A 298 -41.78 -5.38 19.98
C ALA A 298 -40.63 -5.60 20.96
N ARG A 299 -40.96 -5.43 22.25
CA ARG A 299 -40.25 -6.08 23.35
C ARG A 299 -40.57 -7.57 23.27
N LEU A 300 -39.57 -8.42 23.13
CA LEU A 300 -39.67 -9.78 23.65
C LEU A 300 -38.51 -9.97 24.63
N ARG A 301 -38.92 -10.01 25.89
CA ARG A 301 -38.12 -10.36 27.06
C ARG A 301 -37.95 -11.87 27.10
N LEU A 302 -36.77 -12.25 27.59
CA LEU A 302 -36.43 -13.43 28.39
C LEU A 302 -36.81 -14.80 27.83
N TRP A 303 -35.81 -15.66 27.70
CA TRP A 303 -35.78 -16.86 28.55
C TRP A 303 -34.35 -17.14 29.04
N ARG A 304 -34.28 -17.53 30.32
CA ARG A 304 -33.11 -17.90 31.10
C ARG A 304 -32.74 -19.37 30.85
N GLY A 305 -31.50 -19.72 31.20
CA GLY A 305 -31.02 -21.10 31.39
C GLY A 305 -30.00 -21.48 30.31
N CYS A 306 -28.78 -21.96 30.59
CA CYS A 306 -28.27 -22.61 31.78
C CYS A 306 -26.79 -22.28 31.97
N THR A 307 -26.44 -22.14 33.25
CA THR A 307 -25.11 -22.33 33.82
C THR A 307 -24.50 -23.66 33.38
N GLY A 308 -23.25 -23.64 32.97
CA GLY A 308 -22.45 -24.82 32.65
C GLY A 308 -20.97 -24.52 32.87
N VAL A 309 -20.59 -24.44 34.15
CA VAL A 309 -19.21 -24.44 34.61
C VAL A 309 -18.58 -25.78 34.23
N TRP A 310 -17.46 -25.76 33.52
CA TRP A 310 -16.51 -26.87 33.51
C TRP A 310 -15.11 -26.29 33.72
N LEU A 311 -14.70 -26.25 34.99
CA LEU A 311 -13.31 -26.45 35.37
C LEU A 311 -12.96 -27.90 35.06
N LEU A 312 -11.87 -28.14 34.34
CA LEU A 312 -11.03 -29.31 34.64
C LEU A 312 -9.57 -28.94 34.42
N HIS A 313 -8.89 -28.75 35.55
CA HIS A 313 -7.47 -29.01 35.72
C HIS A 313 -7.19 -30.48 35.44
N THR A 314 -6.12 -30.78 34.72
CA THR A 314 -5.10 -31.76 35.17
C THR A 314 -3.86 -31.70 34.27
N ALA A 315 -2.71 -31.62 34.95
CA ALA A 315 -1.34 -32.03 34.59
C ALA A 315 -0.70 -31.45 33.32
#